data_AF-A0A924GFU7-F1
#
_entry.id   AF-A0A924GFU7-F1
#
_cell.length_a   1.000
_cell.length_b   1.000
_cell.length_c   1.000
_cell.angle_alpha   90.00
_cell.angle_beta   90.00
_cell.angle_gamma   90.00
#
_symmetry.space_group_name_H-M   'P 1'
#
loop_
_entity.id
_entity.type
_entity.pdbx_description
1 polymer ?
#
loop_
_entity_poly.entity_id
_entity_poly.type
_entity_poly.pdbx_seq_one_letter_code
_entity_poly.pdbx_strand_id
1 'polypeptide(L)'
;MTSTITITLPKFWLLMAPCGCADGSMVSVRIDGTICAGSAEDAWKKFTPNKRSRDKEARAGWVCRGITDEEQGRFKEMMTTTCTHEAAL
;
A
#
# COMPACT_ATOMS: atom_id res chain seq x y z
N MET A 1 8.22 -34.57 -3.55
CA MET A 1 6.87 -34.09 -3.92
C MET A 1 6.92 -32.57 -3.85
N THR A 2 6.84 -31.89 -4.98
CA THR A 2 6.92 -30.42 -5.03
C THR A 2 5.51 -29.87 -4.83
N SER A 3 5.23 -29.29 -3.65
CA SER A 3 3.93 -28.69 -3.37
C SER A 3 3.84 -27.34 -4.09
N THR A 4 2.95 -27.23 -5.06
CA THR A 4 2.63 -25.95 -5.69
C THR A 4 1.78 -25.13 -4.72
N ILE A 5 2.28 -23.95 -4.33
CA ILE A 5 1.54 -23.00 -3.49
C ILE A 5 1.06 -21.87 -4.40
N THR A 6 -0.26 -21.72 -4.51
CA THR A 6 -0.87 -20.58 -5.20
C THR A 6 -1.03 -19.44 -4.22
N ILE A 7 -0.45 -18.27 -4.51
CA ILE A 7 -0.59 -17.06 -3.71
C ILE A 7 -1.41 -16.04 -4.50
N THR A 8 -2.52 -15.60 -3.93
CA THR A 8 -3.33 -14.51 -4.49
C THR A 8 -2.78 -13.18 -3.98
N LEU A 9 -2.35 -12.32 -4.90
CA LEU A 9 -1.93 -10.95 -4.57
C LEU A 9 -3.11 -9.98 -4.75
N PRO A 10 -3.21 -8.91 -3.93
CA PRO A 10 -4.16 -7.84 -4.19
C PRO A 10 -3.80 -7.17 -5.53
N LYS A 11 -4.72 -6.43 -6.15
CA LYS A 11 -4.39 -5.73 -7.39
C LYS A 11 -3.53 -4.49 -7.12
N PHE A 12 -3.83 -3.78 -6.04
CA PHE A 12 -3.11 -2.59 -5.60
C PHE A 12 -2.74 -2.67 -4.12
N TRP A 13 -1.60 -2.05 -3.80
CA TRP A 13 -1.21 -1.69 -2.44
C TRP A 13 -1.46 -0.21 -2.24
N LEU A 14 -2.04 0.15 -1.10
CA LEU A 14 -2.17 1.52 -0.64
C LEU A 14 -1.36 1.71 0.65
N LEU A 15 -0.65 2.83 0.73
CA LEU A 15 -0.13 3.34 1.99
C LEU A 15 -1.18 4.31 2.56
N MET A 16 -1.78 3.93 3.68
CA MET A 16 -2.81 4.73 4.34
C MET A 16 -2.25 5.38 5.60
N ALA A 17 -2.53 6.67 5.73
CA ALA A 17 -2.30 7.44 6.92
C ALA A 17 -3.34 7.08 8.01
N PRO A 18 -3.06 7.37 9.29
CA PRO A 18 -3.96 7.07 10.41
C PRO A 18 -5.32 7.75 10.31
N CYS A 19 -5.39 8.89 9.61
CA CYS A 19 -6.64 9.62 9.33
C CYS A 19 -7.51 8.94 8.27
N GLY A 20 -7.04 7.85 7.66
CA GLY A 20 -7.73 7.09 6.62
C GLY A 20 -7.36 7.51 5.19
N CYS A 21 -6.66 8.64 4.99
CA CYS A 21 -6.21 9.08 3.67
C CYS A 21 -5.17 8.13 3.07
N ALA A 22 -5.19 7.98 1.75
CA ALA A 22 -4.15 7.25 1.02
C ALA A 22 -3.08 8.24 0.54
N ASP A 23 -1.83 8.00 0.93
CA ASP A 23 -0.67 8.83 0.59
C ASP A 23 0.13 8.24 -0.59
N GLY A 24 0.04 6.92 -0.78
CA GLY A 24 0.71 6.20 -1.85
C GLY A 24 -0.15 5.08 -2.40
N SER A 25 -0.04 4.83 -3.70
CA SER A 25 -0.63 3.66 -4.35
C SER A 25 0.36 3.00 -5.31
N MET A 26 0.33 1.67 -5.40
CA MET A 26 1.08 0.94 -6.41
C MET A 26 0.37 -0.35 -6.82
N VAL A 27 0.57 -0.79 -8.05
CA VAL A 27 0.11 -2.12 -8.49
C VAL A 27 0.96 -3.22 -7.85
N SER A 28 0.34 -4.34 -7.48
CA SER A 28 1.08 -5.51 -6.99
C SER A 28 1.73 -6.29 -8.13
N VAL A 29 1.06 -6.35 -9.28
CA VAL A 29 1.51 -7.04 -10.49
C VAL A 29 1.30 -6.11 -11.69
N ARG A 30 2.32 -5.98 -12.54
CA ARG A 30 2.24 -5.21 -13.79
C ARG A 30 1.52 -6.00 -14.89
N ILE A 31 1.16 -5.31 -15.97
CA ILE A 31 0.51 -5.89 -17.15
C ILE A 31 1.37 -6.98 -17.80
N ASP A 32 2.70 -6.89 -17.68
CA ASP A 32 3.66 -7.88 -18.17
C ASP A 32 3.82 -9.11 -17.24
N GLY A 33 3.03 -9.21 -16.17
CA GLY A 33 3.11 -10.28 -15.18
C GLY A 33 4.19 -10.09 -14.11
N THR A 34 4.95 -8.99 -14.15
CA THR A 34 6.01 -8.72 -13.16
C THR A 34 5.42 -8.38 -11.80
N ILE A 35 5.81 -9.14 -10.76
CA ILE A 35 5.45 -8.85 -9.37
C ILE A 35 6.21 -7.61 -8.90
N CYS A 36 5.48 -6.54 -8.64
CA CYS A 36 6.01 -5.29 -8.10
C CYS A 36 6.05 -5.29 -6.57
N ALA A 37 5.12 -5.95 -5.89
CA ALA A 37 5.22 -6.17 -4.45
C ALA A 37 4.42 -7.41 -4.07
N GLY A 38 5.12 -8.40 -3.49
CA GLY A 38 4.53 -9.68 -3.10
C GLY A 38 3.84 -9.66 -1.73
N SER A 39 4.03 -8.60 -0.95
CA SER A 39 3.45 -8.43 0.38
C SER A 39 3.28 -6.95 0.74
N ALA A 40 2.48 -6.68 1.77
CA ALA A 40 2.31 -5.34 2.32
C ALA A 40 3.63 -4.75 2.82
N GLU A 41 4.51 -5.57 3.40
CA GLU A 41 5.81 -5.12 3.89
C GLU A 41 6.75 -4.72 2.73
N ASP A 42 6.76 -5.50 1.65
CA ASP A 42 7.53 -5.18 0.45
C ASP A 42 7.01 -3.90 -0.22
N ALA A 43 5.68 -3.74 -0.29
CA ALA A 43 5.04 -2.52 -0.76
C ALA A 43 5.43 -1.31 0.11
N TRP A 44 5.38 -1.44 1.44
CA TRP A 44 5.79 -0.36 2.35
C TRP A 44 7.27 0.00 2.21
N LYS A 45 8.15 -0.98 2.02
CA LYS A 45 9.57 -0.72 1.70
C LYS A 45 9.74 0.08 0.42
N LYS A 46 8.83 -0.06 -0.56
CA LYS A 46 8.86 0.69 -1.81
C LYS A 46 8.30 2.10 -1.67
N PHE A 47 7.26 2.29 -0.86
CA PHE A 47 6.74 3.62 -0.53
C PHE A 47 7.72 4.43 0.32
N THR A 48 8.28 3.80 1.36
CA THR A 48 9.20 4.43 2.31
C THR A 48 10.47 3.57 2.42
N PRO A 49 11.49 3.79 1.56
CA PRO A 49 12.71 2.97 1.54
C PRO A 49 13.52 3.02 2.83
N ASN A 50 13.51 4.17 3.51
CA ASN A 50 14.25 4.37 4.75
C ASN A 50 13.56 3.63 5.93
N LYS A 51 14.30 2.72 6.58
CA LYS A 51 13.83 1.98 7.74
C LYS A 51 13.39 2.89 8.89
N ARG A 52 14.16 3.96 9.17
CA ARG A 52 13.84 4.89 10.26
C ARG A 52 12.51 5.59 10.04
N SER A 53 12.23 5.99 8.80
CA SER A 53 10.96 6.61 8.43
C SER A 53 9.80 5.62 8.55
N ARG A 54 9.95 4.37 8.07
CA ARG A 54 8.93 3.33 8.27
C ARG A 54 8.66 3.03 9.73
N ASP A 55 9.70 2.94 10.56
CA ASP A 55 9.53 2.71 11.98
C ASP A 55 8.78 3.89 12.65
N LYS A 56 8.99 5.13 12.18
CA LYS A 56 8.22 6.31 12.62
C LYS A 56 6.76 6.22 12.15
N GLU A 57 6.52 5.92 10.88
CA GLU A 57 5.19 5.77 10.29
C GLU A 57 4.38 4.65 10.98
N ALA A 58 5.00 3.50 11.24
CA ALA A 58 4.36 2.39 11.95
C ALA A 58 3.95 2.77 13.37
N ARG A 59 4.79 3.52 14.10
CA ARG A 59 4.45 4.06 15.43
C ARG A 59 3.35 5.13 15.37
N ALA A 60 3.31 5.91 14.29
CA ALA A 60 2.29 6.90 14.05
C ALA A 60 0.94 6.29 13.62
N GLY A 61 0.88 4.98 13.35
CA GLY A 61 -0.35 4.26 12.99
C GLY A 61 -0.62 4.17 11.48
N TRP A 62 0.40 4.42 10.65
CA TRP A 62 0.29 4.21 9.21
C TRP A 62 0.18 2.72 8.89
N VAL A 63 -0.53 2.38 7.81
CA VAL A 63 -0.72 0.99 7.39
C VAL A 63 -0.57 0.85 5.88
N CYS A 64 0.16 -0.17 5.44
CA CYS A 64 0.14 -0.60 4.04
C CYS A 64 -0.87 -1.74 3.87
N ARG A 65 -1.86 -1.55 2.99
CA ARG A 65 -2.98 -2.48 2.81
C ARG A 65 -3.17 -2.82 1.34
N GLY A 66 -3.39 -4.10 1.07
CA GLY A 66 -3.82 -4.59 -0.24
C GLY A 66 -5.30 -4.33 -0.42
N ILE A 67 -5.70 -3.76 -1.55
CA ILE A 67 -7.10 -3.50 -1.86
C ILE A 67 -7.57 -4.30 -3.08
N THR A 68 -8.86 -4.60 -3.10
CA THR A 68 -9.54 -5.23 -4.24
C THR A 68 -9.98 -4.19 -5.28
N ASP A 69 -10.38 -4.68 -6.46
CA ASP A 69 -10.90 -3.84 -7.55
C ASP A 69 -12.16 -3.06 -7.12
N GLU A 70 -13.01 -3.70 -6.30
CA GLU A 70 -14.23 -3.09 -5.75
C GLU A 70 -13.89 -1.93 -4.80
N GLU A 71 -12.86 -2.10 -3.98
CA GLU A 71 -12.37 -1.06 -3.08
C GLU A 71 -11.66 0.06 -3.85
N GLN A 72 -10.96 -0.27 -4.95
CA GLN A 72 -10.23 0.71 -5.75
C GLN A 72 -11.13 1.85 -6.23
N GLY A 73 -12.37 1.54 -6.65
CA GLY A 73 -13.33 2.57 -7.06
C GLY A 73 -13.60 3.60 -5.96
N ARG A 74 -13.69 3.16 -4.69
CA ARG A 74 -13.91 4.03 -3.53
C ARG A 74 -12.69 4.85 -3.17
N PHE A 75 -11.49 4.27 -3.27
CA PHE A 75 -10.25 4.98 -2.97
C PHE A 75 -9.83 5.96 -4.07
N LYS A 76 -10.30 5.78 -5.31
CA LYS A 76 -10.00 6.71 -6.40
C LYS A 76 -10.48 8.13 -6.08
N GLU A 77 -11.61 8.27 -5.41
CA GLU A 77 -12.14 9.57 -4.94
C GLU A 77 -11.28 10.16 -3.80
N MET A 78 -10.79 9.31 -2.89
CA MET A 78 -9.90 9.72 -1.79
C MET A 78 -8.50 10.14 -2.28
N MET A 79 -7.97 9.49 -3.32
CA MET A 79 -6.67 9.84 -3.93
C MET A 79 -6.70 11.18 -4.68
N THR A 80 -7.90 11.65 -5.05
CA THR A 80 -8.10 12.95 -5.73
C THR A 80 -8.51 14.08 -4.78
N THR A 81 -8.88 13.74 -3.54
CA THR A 81 -9.25 14.72 -2.53
C THR A 81 -8.01 15.10 -1.73
N THR A 82 -7.65 16.39 -1.71
CA THR A 82 -6.50 16.87 -0.94
C THR A 82 -6.70 16.55 0.52
N CYS A 83 -5.96 15.57 1.04
CA CYS A 83 -5.95 15.30 2.47
C CYS A 83 -5.23 16.46 3.17
N THR A 84 -5.92 17.17 4.06
CA THR A 84 -5.31 18.11 4.99
C THR A 84 -4.58 17.31 6.05
N HIS A 85 -3.43 16.75 5.71
CA HIS A 85 -2.47 16.30 6.71
C HIS A 85 -2.04 17.55 7.48
N GLU A 86 -2.72 17.84 8.59
CA GLU A 86 -2.08 18.55 9.68
C GLU A 86 -0.89 17.67 10.05
N ALA A 87 0.28 18.05 9.55
CA ALA A 87 1.50 17.30 9.73
C ALA A 87 1.73 17.17 11.24
N ALA A 88 1.32 16.04 11.81
CA ALA A 88 1.73 15.65 13.14
C ALA A 88 3.25 15.41 13.06
N LEU A 89 3.98 16.50 13.31
CA LEU A 89 5.44 16.63 13.40
C LEU A 89 6.08 15.45 14.14
#